data_AF-A0A7I8MQZ0-F1
#
_entry.id   AF-A0A7I8MQZ0-F1
#
_cell.length_a   1.000
_cell.length_b   1.000
_cell.length_c   1.000
_cell.angle_alpha   90.00
_cell.angle_beta   90.00
_cell.angle_gamma   90.00
#
_symmetry.space_group_name_H-M   'P 1'
#
loop_
_entity.id
_entity.type
_entity.pdbx_description
1 polymer ?
#
loop_
_entity_poly.entity_id
_entity_poly.type
_entity_poly.pdbx_seq_one_letter_code
_entity_poly.pdbx_strand_id
1 'polypeptide(L)'
;MTRIFRTRFALVPLAVSLLASCAPAINTRDIIFEDQTTQLQVRSIQSRTFELTDRIKTMRAVITTLQDLDFVINQADAPLGIITATKLKTYNLHVTVKVDDQSSGRIRVRLQMSAGTFSLAEGVYQEFFTSLQKNMFVKRQLSFYPSYRSVRTSIEK
;
A
#
# COMPACT_ATOMS: atom_id res chain seq x y z
N MET A 1 55.85 -48.13 20.17
CA MET A 1 54.47 -47.69 20.45
C MET A 1 54.40 -46.17 20.66
N THR A 2 54.64 -45.33 19.63
CA THR A 2 54.70 -43.85 19.81
C THR A 2 54.10 -43.03 18.65
N ARG A 3 53.64 -43.65 17.55
CA ARG A 3 53.08 -42.92 16.39
C ARG A 3 51.56 -42.66 16.44
N ILE A 4 50.80 -43.38 17.27
CA ILE A 4 49.34 -43.23 17.40
C ILE A 4 48.96 -41.97 18.23
N PHE A 5 49.86 -41.48 19.09
CA PHE A 5 49.59 -40.32 19.95
C PHE A 5 49.68 -38.97 19.21
N ARG A 6 50.54 -38.87 18.18
CA ARG A 6 50.74 -37.62 17.39
C ARG A 6 49.55 -37.30 16.48
N THR A 7 48.84 -38.31 15.96
CA THR A 7 47.69 -38.10 15.07
C THR A 7 46.43 -37.69 15.83
N ARG A 8 46.26 -38.11 17.09
CA ARG A 8 45.16 -37.62 17.94
C ARG A 8 45.38 -36.19 18.44
N PHE A 9 46.63 -35.77 18.65
CA PHE A 9 46.96 -34.41 19.08
C PHE A 9 46.84 -33.37 17.93
N ALA A 10 46.99 -33.79 16.68
CA ALA A 10 46.85 -32.91 15.51
C ALA A 10 45.40 -32.65 15.08
N LEU A 11 44.44 -33.48 15.52
CA LEU A 11 43.02 -33.37 15.15
C LEU A 11 42.22 -32.45 16.11
N VAL A 12 42.77 -32.17 17.29
CA VAL A 12 42.18 -31.29 18.31
C VAL A 12 42.20 -29.80 17.92
N PRO A 13 43.29 -29.20 17.39
CA PRO A 13 43.28 -27.77 17.06
C PRO A 13 42.41 -27.43 15.84
N LEU A 14 42.11 -28.41 14.96
CA LEU A 14 41.23 -28.22 13.80
C LEU A 14 39.75 -28.16 14.24
N ALA A 15 39.35 -28.94 15.24
CA ALA A 15 37.98 -28.94 15.78
C ALA A 15 37.67 -27.68 16.61
N VAL A 16 38.68 -27.08 17.25
CA VAL A 16 38.51 -25.86 18.07
C VAL A 16 38.34 -24.60 17.20
N SER A 17 38.90 -24.56 15.98
CA SER A 17 38.68 -23.43 15.06
C SER A 17 37.25 -23.31 14.53
N LEU A 18 36.48 -24.41 14.51
CA LEU A 18 35.08 -24.40 14.06
C LEU A 18 34.11 -23.76 15.07
N LEU A 19 34.52 -23.59 16.33
CA LEU A 19 33.67 -23.04 17.40
C LEU A 19 33.86 -21.51 17.60
N ALA A 20 34.83 -20.89 16.92
CA ALA A 20 35.12 -19.46 17.03
C ALA A 20 34.40 -18.59 15.97
N SER A 21 33.52 -19.17 15.14
CA SER A 21 32.76 -18.44 14.10
C SER A 21 31.40 -17.92 14.58
N CYS A 22 31.18 -17.80 15.89
CA CYS A 22 30.09 -16.98 16.40
C CYS A 22 30.55 -15.52 16.48
N ALA A 23 30.58 -14.83 15.33
CA ALA A 23 30.49 -13.38 15.35
C ALA A 23 29.16 -13.01 16.04
N PRO A 24 29.13 -12.11 17.04
CA PRO A 24 27.88 -11.64 17.60
C PRO A 24 27.05 -11.05 16.46
N ALA A 25 25.81 -11.49 16.37
CA ALA A 25 24.84 -10.93 15.44
C ALA A 25 24.85 -9.41 15.60
N ILE A 26 25.40 -8.72 14.62
CA ILE A 26 25.27 -7.27 14.50
C ILE A 26 23.77 -7.03 14.49
N ASN A 27 23.26 -6.43 15.56
CA ASN A 27 21.88 -5.98 15.61
C ASN A 27 21.77 -4.87 14.55
N THR A 28 21.35 -5.25 13.35
CA THR A 28 21.15 -4.37 12.18
C THR A 28 20.00 -3.39 12.37
N ARG A 29 19.81 -2.89 13.59
CA ARG A 29 18.82 -1.86 13.91
C ARG A 29 19.39 -0.45 13.72
N ASP A 30 20.71 -0.26 13.83
CA ASP A 30 21.28 1.09 13.88
C ASP A 30 22.08 1.54 12.64
N ILE A 31 22.28 0.70 11.61
CA ILE A 31 23.04 1.06 10.38
C ILE A 31 22.14 1.16 9.13
N ILE A 32 20.83 1.38 9.28
CA ILE A 32 19.86 1.48 8.16
C ILE A 32 19.30 2.91 8.01
N PHE A 33 19.89 3.92 8.65
CA PHE A 33 19.24 5.24 8.80
C PHE A 33 19.77 6.39 7.94
N GLU A 34 20.53 6.13 6.86
CA GLU A 34 21.04 7.25 6.03
C GLU A 34 20.52 7.30 4.59
N ASP A 35 19.91 6.23 4.04
CA ASP A 35 19.27 6.30 2.70
C ASP A 35 18.24 5.17 2.44
N GLN A 36 17.66 4.59 3.50
CA GLN A 36 16.79 3.41 3.39
C GLN A 36 15.47 3.64 4.12
N THR A 37 14.48 4.22 3.44
CA THR A 37 13.09 4.10 3.92
C THR A 37 12.80 2.61 4.07
N THR A 38 12.60 2.14 5.30
CA THR A 38 12.36 0.71 5.55
C THR A 38 11.15 0.25 4.74
N GLN A 39 11.20 -0.97 4.16
CA GLN A 39 10.09 -1.51 3.36
C GLN A 39 8.74 -1.49 4.11
N LEU A 40 8.79 -1.50 5.44
CA LEU A 40 7.61 -1.37 6.30
C LEU A 40 7.06 0.07 6.32
N GLN A 41 7.92 1.08 6.37
CA GLN A 41 7.54 2.49 6.33
C GLN A 41 6.88 2.88 5.00
N VAL A 42 7.34 2.33 3.88
CA VAL A 42 6.71 2.55 2.57
C VAL A 42 5.28 2.00 2.55
N ARG A 43 5.03 0.85 3.19
CA ARG A 43 3.70 0.23 3.25
C ARG A 43 2.71 0.98 4.12
N SER A 44 3.16 1.67 5.17
CA SER A 44 2.26 2.46 6.02
C SER A 44 1.74 3.70 5.29
N ILE A 45 2.57 4.33 4.47
CA ILE A 45 2.20 5.51 3.67
C ILE A 45 1.20 5.15 2.56
N GLN A 46 1.33 3.97 1.97
CA GLN A 46 0.52 3.50 0.84
C GLN A 46 -0.92 3.11 1.21
N SER A 47 -1.30 3.03 2.48
CA SER A 47 -2.65 2.60 2.85
C SER A 47 -3.25 3.40 4.00
N ARG A 48 -4.54 3.70 3.87
CA ARG A 48 -5.34 4.36 4.91
C ARG A 48 -6.60 3.56 5.17
N THR A 49 -6.97 3.46 6.43
CA THR A 49 -8.25 2.86 6.84
C THR A 49 -9.24 3.97 7.17
N PHE A 50 -10.48 3.80 6.74
CA PHE A 50 -11.56 4.74 6.95
C PHE A 50 -12.76 4.05 7.62
N GLU A 51 -13.50 4.80 8.44
CA GLU A 51 -14.71 4.33 9.13
C GLU A 51 -15.94 4.49 8.24
N LEU A 52 -16.02 3.67 7.20
CA LEU A 52 -17.14 3.61 6.26
C LEU A 52 -17.58 2.16 6.09
N THR A 53 -18.88 1.99 5.86
CA THR A 53 -19.52 0.67 5.71
C THR A 53 -19.92 0.34 4.28
N ASP A 54 -19.87 1.30 3.35
CA ASP A 54 -20.33 1.13 1.97
C ASP A 54 -19.16 1.22 0.98
N ARG A 55 -18.81 0.06 0.40
CA ARG A 55 -17.74 -0.09 -0.59
C ARG A 55 -18.01 0.71 -1.85
N ILE A 56 -19.23 0.69 -2.36
CA ILE A 56 -19.59 1.37 -3.63
C ILE A 56 -19.49 2.88 -3.47
N LYS A 57 -19.97 3.42 -2.35
CA LYS A 57 -19.80 4.85 -2.04
C LYS A 57 -18.33 5.23 -1.93
N THR A 58 -17.52 4.37 -1.30
CA THR A 58 -16.08 4.60 -1.16
C THR A 58 -15.38 4.59 -2.52
N MET A 59 -15.67 3.60 -3.37
CA MET A 59 -15.14 3.54 -4.73
C MET A 59 -15.53 4.77 -5.56
N ARG A 60 -16.79 5.24 -5.44
CA ARG A 60 -17.22 6.47 -6.13
C ARG A 60 -16.46 7.70 -5.63
N ALA A 61 -16.19 7.80 -4.34
CA ALA A 61 -15.36 8.87 -3.79
C ALA A 61 -13.93 8.80 -4.33
N VAL A 62 -13.34 7.61 -4.38
CA VAL A 62 -12.00 7.38 -4.97
C VAL A 62 -11.97 7.81 -6.43
N ILE A 63 -12.96 7.44 -7.25
CA ILE A 63 -13.03 7.85 -8.66
C ILE A 63 -13.06 9.37 -8.79
N THR A 64 -13.93 10.05 -8.01
CA THR A 64 -13.97 11.53 -8.01
C THR A 64 -12.61 12.11 -7.64
N THR A 65 -11.94 11.58 -6.62
CA THR A 65 -10.63 12.11 -6.17
C THR A 65 -9.51 11.90 -7.18
N LEU A 66 -9.55 10.79 -7.91
CA LEU A 66 -8.60 10.54 -9.00
C LEU A 66 -8.84 11.54 -10.13
N GLN A 67 -10.09 11.79 -10.48
CA GLN A 67 -10.46 12.78 -11.50
C GLN A 67 -10.07 14.21 -11.09
N ASP A 68 -10.30 14.60 -9.84
CA ASP A 68 -9.90 15.91 -9.29
C ASP A 68 -8.38 16.13 -9.34
N LEU A 69 -7.60 15.04 -9.28
CA LEU A 69 -6.14 15.06 -9.34
C LEU A 69 -5.58 14.86 -10.76
N ASP A 70 -6.42 15.04 -11.79
CA ASP A 70 -6.10 14.87 -13.21
C ASP A 70 -5.70 13.43 -13.62
N PHE A 71 -6.18 12.41 -12.92
CA PHE A 71 -6.02 11.02 -13.38
C PHE A 71 -7.15 10.64 -14.34
N VAL A 72 -6.77 9.92 -15.39
CA VAL A 72 -7.71 9.24 -16.30
C VAL A 72 -7.99 7.85 -15.72
N ILE A 73 -9.27 7.51 -15.54
CA ILE A 73 -9.67 6.19 -15.06
C ILE A 73 -9.55 5.18 -16.20
N ASN A 74 -8.84 4.08 -15.97
CA ASN A 74 -8.68 3.01 -16.96
C ASN A 74 -9.75 1.91 -16.74
N GLN A 75 -9.89 1.44 -15.50
CA GLN A 75 -10.85 0.39 -15.14
C GLN A 75 -11.31 0.56 -13.70
N ALA A 76 -12.58 0.23 -13.44
CA ALA A 76 -13.14 0.14 -12.10
C ALA A 76 -13.95 -1.15 -11.96
N ASP A 77 -13.45 -2.09 -11.15
CA ASP A 77 -14.07 -3.38 -10.88
C ASP A 77 -14.73 -3.36 -9.50
N ALA A 78 -16.06 -3.21 -9.48
CA ALA A 78 -16.85 -3.13 -8.24
C ALA A 78 -16.89 -4.44 -7.42
N PRO A 79 -16.99 -5.63 -8.04
CA PRO A 79 -16.84 -6.90 -7.33
C PRO A 79 -15.50 -7.03 -6.59
N LEU A 80 -14.38 -6.68 -7.24
CA LEU A 80 -13.03 -6.81 -6.66
C LEU A 80 -12.61 -5.61 -5.81
N GLY A 81 -13.32 -4.48 -5.92
CA GLY A 81 -12.96 -3.24 -5.24
C GLY A 81 -11.69 -2.61 -5.81
N ILE A 82 -11.37 -2.85 -7.08
CA ILE A 82 -10.11 -2.40 -7.71
C ILE A 82 -10.41 -1.27 -8.69
N ILE A 83 -9.62 -0.20 -8.62
CA ILE A 83 -9.68 0.93 -9.55
C ILE A 83 -8.27 1.16 -10.08
N THR A 84 -8.10 1.20 -11.40
CA THR A 84 -6.85 1.57 -12.04
C THR A 84 -7.00 2.90 -12.77
N ALA A 85 -5.97 3.73 -12.70
CA ALA A 85 -5.96 5.04 -13.32
C ALA A 85 -4.55 5.40 -13.79
N THR A 86 -4.46 6.33 -14.74
CA THR A 86 -3.17 6.79 -15.27
C THR A 86 -3.17 8.30 -15.44
N LYS A 87 -2.07 8.94 -15.07
CA LYS A 87 -1.83 10.36 -15.28
C LYS A 87 -0.65 10.53 -16.23
N LEU A 88 -0.96 10.91 -17.47
CA LEU A 88 -0.02 11.07 -18.58
C LEU A 88 0.76 12.40 -18.53
N LYS A 89 0.78 13.10 -17.39
CA LYS A 89 1.73 14.22 -17.18
C LYS A 89 3.16 13.66 -17.08
N THR A 90 4.15 14.54 -16.93
CA THR A 90 5.63 14.37 -16.87
C THR A 90 6.23 12.98 -16.57
N TYR A 91 5.57 12.11 -15.80
CA TYR A 91 6.10 10.81 -15.34
C TYR A 91 5.21 9.57 -15.61
N ASN A 92 4.19 9.64 -16.50
CA ASN A 92 3.31 8.49 -16.83
C ASN A 92 2.92 7.65 -15.61
N LEU A 93 2.24 8.28 -14.66
CA LEU A 93 1.93 7.68 -13.36
C LEU A 93 0.81 6.65 -13.51
N HIS A 94 1.08 5.40 -13.16
CA HIS A 94 0.07 4.36 -13.05
C HIS A 94 -0.33 4.17 -11.59
N VAL A 95 -1.64 4.10 -11.34
CA VAL A 95 -2.19 4.02 -9.99
C VAL A 95 -3.20 2.88 -9.93
N THR A 96 -3.05 2.04 -8.91
CA THR A 96 -4.00 0.99 -8.56
C THR A 96 -4.49 1.23 -7.14
N VAL A 97 -5.80 1.43 -7.00
CA VAL A 97 -6.47 1.56 -5.71
C VAL A 97 -7.24 0.28 -5.43
N LYS A 98 -7.04 -0.30 -4.24
CA LYS A 98 -7.84 -1.41 -3.73
C LYS A 98 -8.67 -0.93 -2.54
N VAL A 99 -9.96 -1.18 -2.60
CA VAL A 99 -10.94 -0.93 -1.54
C VAL A 99 -11.34 -2.29 -0.97
N ASP A 100 -10.92 -2.56 0.26
CA ASP A 100 -11.13 -3.83 0.94
C ASP A 100 -12.04 -3.65 2.16
N ASP A 101 -13.02 -4.54 2.31
CA ASP A 101 -13.97 -4.53 3.43
C ASP A 101 -13.30 -5.19 4.63
N GLN A 102 -13.10 -4.46 5.72
CA GLN A 102 -12.54 -5.00 6.96
C GLN A 102 -13.67 -5.54 7.85
N SER A 103 -13.40 -6.63 8.58
CA SER A 103 -14.36 -7.38 9.40
C SER A 103 -15.11 -6.59 10.49
N SER A 104 -14.77 -5.32 10.72
CA SER A 104 -15.35 -4.45 11.76
C SER A 104 -16.19 -3.28 11.22
N GLY A 105 -16.68 -3.35 9.98
CA GLY A 105 -17.45 -2.26 9.36
C GLY A 105 -16.59 -1.03 9.03
N ARG A 106 -15.28 -1.25 8.86
CA ARG A 106 -14.32 -0.27 8.36
C ARG A 106 -13.91 -0.68 6.95
N ILE A 107 -13.56 0.31 6.13
CA ILE A 107 -13.05 0.07 4.78
C ILE A 107 -11.60 0.50 4.72
N ARG A 108 -10.74 -0.37 4.20
CA ARG A 108 -9.34 -0.06 3.95
C ARG A 108 -9.16 0.33 2.49
N VAL A 109 -8.60 1.51 2.25
CA VAL A 109 -8.19 1.95 0.93
C VAL A 109 -6.68 1.85 0.84
N ARG A 110 -6.19 0.98 -0.04
CA ARG A 110 -4.78 0.82 -0.37
C ARG A 110 -4.51 1.44 -1.72
N LEU A 111 -3.50 2.30 -1.78
CA LEU A 111 -3.06 3.01 -2.95
C LEU A 111 -1.66 2.53 -3.32
N GLN A 112 -1.53 1.97 -4.51
CA GLN A 112 -0.24 1.65 -5.11
C GLN A 112 -0.04 2.56 -6.31
N MET A 113 1.06 3.32 -6.31
CA MET A 113 1.43 4.18 -7.43
C MET A 113 2.80 3.75 -7.97
N SER A 114 2.96 3.74 -9.28
CA SER A 114 4.23 3.47 -9.96
C SER A 114 4.48 4.48 -11.08
N ALA A 115 5.73 4.92 -11.21
CA ALA A 115 6.20 5.92 -12.17
C ALA A 115 7.43 5.37 -12.91
N GLY A 116 7.26 4.22 -13.60
CA GLY A 116 8.38 3.49 -14.19
C GLY A 116 9.44 3.14 -13.15
N THR A 117 10.66 3.67 -13.31
CA THR A 117 11.84 3.39 -12.47
C THR A 117 12.01 4.35 -11.30
N PHE A 118 11.17 5.37 -11.16
CA PHE A 118 11.35 6.42 -10.14
C PHE A 118 10.61 6.10 -8.84
N SER A 119 11.26 6.38 -7.71
CA SER A 119 10.59 6.40 -6.41
C SER A 119 9.71 7.63 -6.32
N LEU A 120 8.46 7.41 -5.90
CA LEU A 120 7.49 8.48 -5.74
C LEU A 120 7.70 9.17 -4.39
N ALA A 121 7.71 10.51 -4.42
CA ALA A 121 7.78 11.29 -3.20
C ALA A 121 6.56 11.01 -2.31
N GLU A 122 6.79 10.94 -1.00
CA GLU A 122 5.74 10.73 0.00
C GLU A 122 4.59 11.73 -0.12
N GLY A 123 4.90 12.99 -0.48
CA GLY A 123 3.92 14.05 -0.67
C GLY A 123 2.80 13.71 -1.68
N VAL A 124 3.08 12.90 -2.70
CA VAL A 124 2.08 12.49 -3.70
C VAL A 124 1.01 11.60 -3.07
N TYR A 125 1.42 10.69 -2.19
CA TYR A 125 0.49 9.84 -1.43
C TYR A 125 -0.32 10.68 -0.44
N GLN A 126 0.33 11.62 0.26
CA GLN A 126 -0.35 12.49 1.23
C GLN A 126 -1.40 13.39 0.57
N GLU A 127 -1.11 13.96 -0.60
CA GLU A 127 -2.06 14.76 -1.38
C GLU A 127 -3.30 13.96 -1.77
N PHE A 128 -3.11 12.75 -2.30
CA PHE A 128 -4.21 11.85 -2.64
C PHE A 128 -5.11 11.58 -1.43
N PHE A 129 -4.53 11.14 -0.30
CA PHE A 129 -5.33 10.79 0.87
C PHE A 129 -6.01 12.02 1.49
N THR A 130 -5.38 13.19 1.43
CA THR A 130 -5.99 14.45 1.88
C THR A 130 -7.21 14.82 1.04
N SER A 131 -7.10 14.75 -0.28
CA SER A 131 -8.21 15.00 -1.21
C SER A 131 -9.32 13.96 -1.05
N LEU A 132 -8.95 12.69 -0.88
CA LEU A 132 -9.91 11.61 -0.59
C LEU A 132 -10.68 11.88 0.69
N GLN A 133 -9.99 12.21 1.79
CA GLN A 133 -10.64 12.48 3.07
C GLN A 133 -11.63 13.65 2.98
N LYS A 134 -11.29 14.74 2.27
CA LYS A 134 -12.19 15.87 2.03
C LYS A 134 -13.45 15.42 1.28
N ASN A 135 -13.29 14.69 0.18
CA ASN A 135 -14.41 14.21 -0.64
C ASN A 135 -15.29 13.19 0.11
N MET A 136 -14.71 12.34 0.96
CA MET A 136 -15.46 11.41 1.79
C MET A 136 -16.28 12.14 2.86
N PHE A 137 -15.75 13.22 3.45
CA PHE A 137 -16.46 14.04 4.43
C PHE A 137 -17.65 14.78 3.79
N VAL A 138 -17.44 15.44 2.64
CA VAL A 138 -18.50 16.16 1.92
C VAL A 138 -19.61 15.19 1.48
N LYS A 139 -19.25 14.01 0.94
CA LYS A 139 -20.25 13.01 0.52
C LYS A 139 -20.98 12.36 1.69
N ARG A 140 -20.40 12.31 2.90
CA ARG A 140 -21.13 11.86 4.10
C ARG A 140 -22.28 12.81 4.45
N GLN A 141 -22.09 14.12 4.30
CA GLN A 141 -23.16 15.11 4.44
C GLN A 141 -24.20 14.98 3.32
N LEU A 142 -23.75 14.76 2.07
CA LEU A 142 -24.66 14.62 0.93
C LEU A 142 -25.45 13.29 0.90
N SER A 143 -24.92 12.22 1.50
CA SER A 143 -25.61 10.92 1.64
C SER A 143 -26.81 10.98 2.59
N PHE A 144 -26.98 12.08 3.32
CA PHE A 144 -28.19 12.37 4.08
C PHE A 144 -29.34 12.91 3.20
N TYR A 145 -29.08 13.16 1.90
CA TYR A 145 -30.11 13.55 0.94
C TYR A 145 -30.65 12.32 0.19
N PRO A 146 -31.98 12.09 0.16
CA PRO A 146 -32.55 10.97 -0.58
C PRO A 146 -32.22 11.13 -2.08
N SER A 147 -31.64 10.08 -2.67
CA SER A 147 -31.40 9.99 -4.11
C SER A 147 -32.72 10.10 -4.85
N TYR A 148 -32.90 11.15 -5.67
CA TYR A 148 -34.05 11.27 -6.57
C TYR A 148 -34.07 10.07 -7.51
N ARG A 149 -35.03 9.18 -7.27
CA ARG A 149 -35.40 8.08 -8.15
C ARG A 149 -35.96 8.72 -9.40
N SER A 150 -35.37 8.46 -10.57
CA SER A 150 -35.95 8.88 -11.84
C SER A 150 -37.34 8.28 -11.94
N VAL A 151 -38.36 9.15 -11.87
CA VAL A 151 -39.74 8.81 -12.16
C VAL A 151 -39.76 8.42 -13.62
N ARG A 152 -39.82 7.12 -13.88
CA ARG A 152 -40.09 6.57 -15.20
C ARG A 152 -41.52 7.02 -15.53
N THR A 153 -41.68 8.13 -16.23
CA THR A 153 -42.97 8.51 -16.79
C THR A 153 -43.30 7.48 -17.87
N SER A 154 -44.22 6.56 -17.53
CA SER A 154 -45.03 5.88 -18.52
C SER A 154 -45.64 6.96 -19.41
N ILE A 155 -45.14 7.09 -20.63
CA ILE A 155 -45.95 7.66 -21.69
C ILE A 155 -46.83 6.52 -22.15
N GLU A 156 -48.01 6.49 -21.56
CA GLU A 156 -49.21 5.90 -22.12
C GLU A 156 -49.44 6.53 -23.50
N LYS A 157 -49.44 5.69 -24.54
CA LYS A 157 -50.31 5.77 -25.71
C LYS A 157 -50.50 4.37 -26.26
#